data_AF-A0A7J4T6F4-F1
#
_entry.id   AF-A0A7J4T6F4-F1
#
_cell.length_a   1.000
_cell.length_b   1.000
_cell.length_c   1.000
_cell.angle_alpha   90.00
_cell.angle_beta   90.00
_cell.angle_gamma   90.00
#
_symmetry.space_group_name_H-M   'P 1'
#
loop_
_entity.id
_entity.type
_entity.pdbx_description
1 polymer ?
#
loop_
_entity_poly.entity_id
_entity_poly.type
_entity_poly.pdbx_seq_one_letter_code
_entity_poly.pdbx_strand_id
1 'polypeptide(L)'
;MRIIFLISVFSLFSIVASASTDGDSDGIIDSIDRCQNGEIDWVSNQSTDADGDGCRDSTEDWDDDNDGFDDDANSTIADDCPNAYGLSTQGGVLGCPDSDNDGWADLNDKFPEESTQWNDTDQDGYGDELSGYQGDSCPSQQGNSTIDKFGCLDKDGDGYSNDGDDLPDNPTQYFDLDGDGYGDNRSAGALQSDAFPMNPYQWYDNDGDGYGDNVVCVHYDAHPNDVNAWAADDECDIEDDDGFEFMIPGTKITISAWDLVGIFTGGPIAVWVIFSVATRDSRCHQFEVRLRDAKSRKEIEDIATEYEKALMLRMIGIHHGLRLERLRSEFDDVFEVRDAISGIIKDEEE
;
A
#
# COMPACT_ATOMS: atom_id res chain seq x y z
N MET A 1 -49.77 90.91 -32.83
CA MET A 1 -49.66 89.44 -32.94
C MET A 1 -49.41 88.91 -31.54
N ARG A 2 -50.26 88.03 -30.98
CA ARG A 2 -50.26 86.55 -31.15
C ARG A 2 -48.93 85.95 -30.65
N ILE A 3 -48.84 84.95 -29.76
CA ILE A 3 -49.78 83.90 -29.25
C ILE A 3 -49.16 83.36 -27.90
N ILE A 4 -49.88 83.12 -26.80
CA ILE A 4 -50.50 81.83 -26.34
C ILE A 4 -49.46 80.68 -26.22
N PHE A 5 -49.27 79.91 -25.12
CA PHE A 5 -49.95 79.68 -23.81
C PHE A 5 -48.88 79.32 -22.71
N LEU A 6 -49.11 79.27 -21.37
CA LEU A 6 -49.64 78.17 -20.51
C LEU A 6 -49.10 76.75 -20.88
N ILE A 7 -48.59 75.89 -19.99
CA ILE A 7 -49.15 75.39 -18.72
C ILE A 7 -48.03 75.00 -17.72
N SER A 8 -48.31 75.16 -16.42
CA SER A 8 -47.52 74.58 -15.32
C SER A 8 -47.66 73.06 -15.25
N VAL A 9 -46.54 72.34 -15.32
CA VAL A 9 -46.42 70.99 -14.75
C VAL A 9 -45.26 70.99 -13.76
N PHE A 10 -45.46 71.67 -12.63
CA PHE A 10 -44.88 71.18 -11.39
C PHE A 10 -45.49 69.79 -11.16
N SER A 11 -44.76 68.76 -11.59
CA SER A 11 -45.14 67.39 -11.25
C SER A 11 -45.02 67.27 -9.74
N LEU A 12 -46.16 67.12 -9.07
CA LEU A 12 -46.17 66.53 -7.74
C LEU A 12 -45.72 65.07 -7.88
N PHE A 13 -44.40 64.88 -7.91
CA PHE A 13 -43.86 63.90 -6.99
C PHE A 13 -44.09 64.45 -5.58
N SER A 14 -45.33 64.24 -5.10
CA SER A 14 -45.48 63.88 -3.71
C SER A 14 -44.65 62.62 -3.56
N ILE A 15 -43.40 62.79 -3.14
CA ILE A 15 -42.73 61.79 -2.33
C ILE A 15 -43.64 61.70 -1.11
N VAL A 16 -44.61 60.78 -1.19
CA VAL A 16 -45.06 60.08 -0.01
C VAL A 16 -43.78 59.40 0.44
N ALA A 17 -43.04 60.09 1.31
CA ALA A 17 -42.39 59.38 2.37
C ALA A 17 -43.54 58.59 2.98
N SER A 18 -43.53 57.27 2.79
CA SER A 18 -44.04 56.47 3.88
C SER A 18 -43.38 57.07 5.10
N ALA A 19 -44.18 57.57 6.03
CA ALA A 19 -43.75 57.52 7.40
C ALA A 19 -43.61 56.02 7.63
N SER A 20 -42.41 55.50 7.38
CA SER A 20 -41.98 54.24 7.91
C SER A 20 -42.07 54.48 9.40
N THR A 21 -43.17 54.00 9.95
CA THR A 21 -43.28 53.87 11.39
C THR A 21 -42.18 52.91 11.82
N ASP A 22 -41.69 53.24 13.00
CA ASP A 22 -40.57 52.66 13.72
C ASP A 22 -41.13 52.76 15.14
N GLY A 23 -41.70 51.64 15.59
CA GLY A 23 -42.71 51.61 16.66
C GLY A 23 -42.12 51.83 18.05
N ASP A 24 -40.90 51.37 18.26
CA ASP A 24 -40.08 51.46 19.48
C ASP A 24 -38.88 52.41 19.34
N SER A 25 -38.56 52.88 18.12
CA SER A 25 -37.52 53.87 17.83
C SER A 25 -36.08 53.36 17.95
N ASP A 26 -35.86 52.09 17.60
CA ASP A 26 -34.55 51.43 17.56
C ASP A 26 -33.73 51.78 16.29
N GLY A 27 -34.40 52.22 15.22
CA GLY A 27 -33.79 52.60 13.94
C GLY A 27 -34.06 51.64 12.76
N ILE A 28 -34.69 50.50 13.01
CA ILE A 28 -35.31 49.65 11.98
C ILE A 28 -36.74 50.18 11.70
N ILE A 29 -37.42 49.64 10.69
CA ILE A 29 -38.76 50.11 10.30
C ILE A 29 -39.76 48.96 10.35
N ASP A 30 -40.99 49.22 10.81
CA ASP A 30 -42.06 48.22 11.04
C ASP A 30 -42.28 47.20 9.89
N SER A 31 -41.86 47.52 8.66
CA SER A 31 -42.04 46.64 7.49
C SER A 31 -40.94 45.60 7.28
N ILE A 32 -39.81 45.73 7.96
CA ILE A 32 -38.70 44.76 7.97
C ILE A 32 -38.34 44.31 9.40
N ASP A 33 -38.72 45.12 10.39
CA ASP A 33 -38.70 44.84 11.81
C ASP A 33 -39.58 43.62 12.17
N ARG A 34 -39.01 42.61 12.81
CA ARG A 34 -39.75 41.45 13.36
C ARG A 34 -40.34 41.70 14.74
N CYS A 35 -39.79 42.65 15.51
CA CYS A 35 -40.19 42.98 16.87
C CYS A 35 -41.13 44.19 17.02
N GLN A 36 -41.27 45.08 16.01
CA GLN A 36 -42.25 46.17 15.72
C GLN A 36 -42.74 47.13 16.82
N ASN A 37 -42.77 46.72 18.09
CA ASN A 37 -43.26 47.42 19.26
C ASN A 37 -42.56 46.86 20.52
N GLY A 38 -41.27 46.54 20.42
CA GLY A 38 -40.43 45.86 21.41
C GLY A 38 -39.88 46.80 22.50
N GLU A 39 -38.70 46.47 23.01
CA GLU A 39 -37.95 47.30 23.94
C GLU A 39 -37.56 48.64 23.31
N ILE A 40 -37.60 49.71 24.10
CA ILE A 40 -37.24 51.08 23.68
C ILE A 40 -35.92 51.51 24.35
N ASP A 41 -35.29 52.58 23.84
CA ASP A 41 -34.04 53.18 24.38
C ASP A 41 -32.77 52.35 24.11
N TRP A 42 -32.76 51.60 23.00
CA TRP A 42 -31.59 50.98 22.39
C TRP A 42 -31.54 51.33 20.88
N VAL A 43 -30.58 50.78 20.12
CA VAL A 43 -30.44 51.02 18.66
C VAL A 43 -29.94 49.76 17.97
N SER A 44 -30.63 49.28 16.93
CA SER A 44 -30.14 48.16 16.11
C SER A 44 -28.75 48.42 15.52
N ASN A 45 -27.86 47.45 15.74
CA ASN A 45 -26.49 47.39 15.21
C ASN A 45 -25.88 46.02 15.54
N GLN A 46 -24.79 45.65 14.83
CA GLN A 46 -24.01 44.40 14.95
C GLN A 46 -23.48 44.01 16.36
N SER A 47 -23.87 44.67 17.45
CA SER A 47 -23.55 44.27 18.82
C SER A 47 -24.76 44.25 19.77
N THR A 48 -25.98 44.43 19.24
CA THR A 48 -27.26 44.37 19.97
C THR A 48 -28.46 43.91 19.11
N ASP A 49 -28.19 43.52 17.87
CA ASP A 49 -29.08 43.01 16.81
C ASP A 49 -28.13 42.38 15.77
N ALA A 50 -27.88 41.07 15.87
CA ALA A 50 -26.82 40.40 15.11
C ALA A 50 -27.22 40.07 13.65
N ASP A 51 -28.46 39.61 13.39
CA ASP A 51 -28.98 39.39 12.03
C ASP A 51 -29.46 40.69 11.33
N GLY A 52 -29.83 41.72 12.10
CA GLY A 52 -30.33 43.01 11.60
C GLY A 52 -31.85 43.09 11.41
N ASP A 53 -32.65 42.24 12.07
CA ASP A 53 -34.10 42.16 11.91
C ASP A 53 -34.92 43.11 12.81
N GLY A 54 -34.28 43.86 13.71
CA GLY A 54 -34.95 44.78 14.64
C GLY A 54 -35.36 44.16 15.99
N CYS A 55 -35.16 42.86 16.19
CA CYS A 55 -35.22 42.24 17.51
C CYS A 55 -33.92 42.48 18.29
N ARG A 56 -34.04 42.56 19.62
CA ARG A 56 -32.93 42.89 20.52
C ARG A 56 -32.37 41.63 21.15
N ASP A 57 -31.19 41.20 20.67
CA ASP A 57 -30.45 39.98 21.06
C ASP A 57 -30.81 39.49 22.49
N SER A 58 -30.34 40.25 23.48
CA SER A 58 -30.35 39.88 24.91
C SER A 58 -31.72 39.69 25.59
N THR A 59 -32.85 39.90 24.88
CA THR A 59 -34.15 40.17 25.51
C THR A 59 -35.38 39.76 24.70
N GLU A 60 -35.38 39.94 23.38
CA GLU A 60 -36.59 39.76 22.55
C GLU A 60 -36.37 38.90 21.31
N ASP A 61 -35.13 38.64 20.91
CA ASP A 61 -34.80 37.53 20.00
C ASP A 61 -34.55 36.22 20.76
N TRP A 62 -34.71 35.09 20.06
CA TRP A 62 -34.41 33.70 20.48
C TRP A 62 -33.53 32.94 19.46
N ASP A 63 -33.17 33.60 18.35
CA ASP A 63 -32.31 33.10 17.26
C ASP A 63 -31.55 34.34 16.73
N ASP A 64 -30.67 34.89 17.60
CA ASP A 64 -29.94 36.16 17.51
C ASP A 64 -29.32 36.42 16.10
N ASP A 65 -28.84 35.38 15.40
CA ASP A 65 -28.26 35.48 14.05
C ASP A 65 -29.08 34.83 12.91
N ASN A 66 -30.21 34.20 13.25
CA ASN A 66 -31.19 33.63 12.33
C ASN A 66 -30.68 32.52 11.40
N ASP A 67 -29.79 31.67 11.92
CA ASP A 67 -29.35 30.44 11.27
C ASP A 67 -30.30 29.24 11.47
N GLY A 68 -31.18 29.32 12.48
CA GLY A 68 -32.18 28.30 12.81
C GLY A 68 -31.79 27.37 13.97
N PHE A 69 -30.70 27.66 14.68
CA PHE A 69 -30.43 27.18 16.03
C PHE A 69 -31.04 28.15 17.08
N ASP A 70 -30.94 27.84 18.38
CA ASP A 70 -31.73 28.50 19.44
C ASP A 70 -30.82 28.95 20.59
N ASP A 71 -30.88 30.21 21.00
CA ASP A 71 -29.98 30.76 22.02
C ASP A 71 -30.22 30.20 23.44
N ASP A 72 -31.36 29.54 23.69
CA ASP A 72 -31.57 28.83 24.94
C ASP A 72 -30.66 27.60 25.02
N ALA A 73 -29.61 27.68 25.84
CA ALA A 73 -28.73 26.55 26.20
C ALA A 73 -29.45 25.30 26.79
N ASN A 74 -30.77 25.35 27.02
CA ASN A 74 -31.60 24.18 27.37
C ASN A 74 -32.35 23.57 26.17
N SER A 75 -32.26 24.19 24.98
CA SER A 75 -32.82 23.72 23.73
C SER A 75 -32.09 22.46 23.23
N THR A 76 -32.76 21.69 22.37
CA THR A 76 -32.15 20.51 21.74
C THR A 76 -31.33 20.84 20.49
N ILE A 77 -31.43 22.10 20.04
CA ILE A 77 -30.70 22.71 18.94
C ILE A 77 -30.05 24.00 19.44
N ALA A 78 -29.56 23.97 20.69
CA ALA A 78 -28.93 25.13 21.30
C ALA A 78 -27.72 25.56 20.47
N ASP A 79 -27.61 26.85 20.17
CA ASP A 79 -26.47 27.41 19.44
C ASP A 79 -25.25 27.56 20.38
N ASP A 80 -24.07 27.19 19.88
CA ASP A 80 -22.78 27.41 20.53
C ASP A 80 -22.09 28.72 20.05
N CYS A 81 -22.60 29.35 18.98
CA CYS A 81 -22.14 30.61 18.38
C CYS A 81 -23.19 31.74 18.22
N PRO A 82 -24.13 32.01 19.15
CA PRO A 82 -25.31 32.90 19.04
C PRO A 82 -25.32 34.15 18.15
N ASN A 83 -24.18 34.78 17.85
CA ASN A 83 -24.11 36.07 17.17
C ASN A 83 -23.30 35.95 15.85
N ALA A 84 -23.22 34.76 15.26
CA ALA A 84 -22.28 34.43 14.19
C ALA A 84 -22.75 33.29 13.26
N TYR A 85 -23.84 33.54 12.52
CA TYR A 85 -24.49 32.66 11.53
C TYR A 85 -23.69 31.43 11.11
N GLY A 86 -24.16 30.26 11.51
CA GLY A 86 -23.53 28.97 11.24
C GLY A 86 -24.45 27.98 10.56
N LEU A 87 -23.92 26.78 10.33
CA LEU A 87 -24.70 25.60 9.94
C LEU A 87 -24.09 24.29 10.49
N SER A 88 -23.13 24.39 11.41
CA SER A 88 -22.47 23.22 12.00
C SER A 88 -23.47 22.34 12.76
N THR A 89 -23.31 21.02 12.63
CA THR A 89 -24.23 20.00 13.17
C THR A 89 -23.54 18.85 13.91
N GLN A 90 -22.20 18.82 13.91
CA GLN A 90 -21.37 17.76 14.46
C GLN A 90 -20.45 18.29 15.58
N GLY A 91 -19.58 17.42 16.12
CA GLY A 91 -18.57 17.78 17.12
C GLY A 91 -19.07 18.27 18.48
N GLY A 92 -20.38 18.42 18.67
CA GLY A 92 -20.96 19.09 19.83
C GLY A 92 -20.70 20.59 19.83
N VAL A 93 -20.64 21.20 18.64
CA VAL A 93 -20.57 22.64 18.38
C VAL A 93 -21.60 22.92 17.28
N LEU A 94 -22.79 23.37 17.66
CA LEU A 94 -23.93 23.64 16.77
C LEU A 94 -24.03 25.14 16.45
N GLY A 95 -24.69 25.49 15.34
CA GLY A 95 -24.94 26.89 14.91
C GLY A 95 -23.70 27.75 14.69
N CYS A 96 -22.52 27.13 14.60
CA CYS A 96 -21.27 27.83 14.34
C CYS A 96 -20.90 27.85 12.85
N PRO A 97 -20.08 28.83 12.42
CA PRO A 97 -19.54 28.87 11.06
C PRO A 97 -18.82 27.57 10.70
N ASP A 98 -19.17 27.07 9.51
CA ASP A 98 -18.69 25.85 8.88
C ASP A 98 -18.35 26.22 7.42
N SER A 99 -17.06 26.42 7.15
CA SER A 99 -16.57 27.01 5.91
C SER A 99 -16.61 26.05 4.71
N ASP A 100 -16.52 24.73 4.92
CA ASP A 100 -16.51 23.72 3.85
C ASP A 100 -17.78 22.84 3.77
N ASN A 101 -18.66 22.96 4.76
CA ASN A 101 -20.00 22.37 4.88
C ASN A 101 -20.00 20.85 5.13
N ASP A 102 -19.00 20.32 5.85
CA ASP A 102 -18.98 18.92 6.29
C ASP A 102 -19.82 18.65 7.57
N GLY A 103 -20.16 19.72 8.30
CA GLY A 103 -20.95 19.72 9.52
C GLY A 103 -20.16 19.97 10.80
N TRP A 104 -18.84 20.02 10.78
CA TRP A 104 -18.01 20.49 11.91
C TRP A 104 -17.84 22.01 11.83
N ALA A 105 -17.52 22.65 12.95
CA ALA A 105 -17.38 24.10 12.99
C ALA A 105 -15.92 24.49 12.82
N ASP A 106 -15.64 25.62 12.15
CA ASP A 106 -14.28 26.18 11.96
C ASP A 106 -13.48 26.30 13.28
N LEU A 107 -14.17 26.39 14.41
CA LEU A 107 -13.62 26.46 15.76
C LEU A 107 -13.05 25.13 16.29
N ASN A 108 -13.64 23.99 15.94
CA ASN A 108 -13.24 22.67 16.44
C ASN A 108 -12.66 21.75 15.35
N ASP A 109 -12.92 22.06 14.08
CA ASP A 109 -12.32 21.42 12.90
C ASP A 109 -10.79 21.62 12.84
N LYS A 110 -10.08 20.67 12.20
CA LYS A 110 -8.63 20.71 11.94
C LYS A 110 -8.26 21.13 10.52
N PHE A 111 -9.16 20.97 9.57
CA PHE A 111 -9.03 21.35 8.18
C PHE A 111 -10.31 22.08 7.68
N PRO A 112 -10.65 23.29 8.17
CA PRO A 112 -11.92 24.00 7.88
C PRO A 112 -12.20 24.40 6.41
N GLU A 113 -11.42 23.90 5.47
CA GLU A 113 -11.49 24.20 4.03
C GLU A 113 -11.43 22.90 3.19
N GLU A 114 -11.55 21.72 3.82
CA GLU A 114 -11.46 20.39 3.21
C GLU A 114 -12.49 19.44 3.86
N SER A 115 -13.70 19.44 3.31
CA SER A 115 -14.92 18.78 3.83
C SER A 115 -14.91 17.24 3.85
N THR A 116 -13.72 16.65 3.82
CA THR A 116 -13.48 15.23 4.01
C THR A 116 -12.55 14.93 5.18
N GLN A 117 -12.07 15.96 5.90
CA GLN A 117 -11.19 15.84 7.06
C GLN A 117 -11.55 16.86 8.14
N TRP A 118 -11.89 16.40 9.34
CA TRP A 118 -12.26 17.27 10.48
C TRP A 118 -11.40 17.04 11.74
N ASN A 119 -10.64 15.94 11.80
CA ASN A 119 -9.84 15.54 12.96
C ASN A 119 -8.43 15.12 12.55
N ASP A 120 -7.47 15.47 13.40
CA ASP A 120 -6.05 15.14 13.31
C ASP A 120 -5.61 14.76 14.73
N THR A 121 -5.37 13.47 14.96
CA THR A 121 -5.14 12.91 16.31
C THR A 121 -3.72 13.17 16.82
N ASP A 122 -2.70 13.23 15.96
CA ASP A 122 -1.30 13.36 16.36
C ASP A 122 -0.59 14.66 15.92
N GLN A 123 -1.31 15.53 15.21
CA GLN A 123 -0.95 16.88 14.79
C GLN A 123 0.19 16.94 13.78
N ASP A 124 0.16 16.09 12.77
CA ASP A 124 1.10 16.10 11.65
C ASP A 124 0.61 16.88 10.42
N GLY A 125 -0.69 17.18 10.34
CA GLY A 125 -1.32 17.88 9.22
C GLY A 125 -1.96 16.99 8.16
N TYR A 126 -2.14 15.70 8.43
CA TYR A 126 -3.03 14.80 7.70
C TYR A 126 -4.24 14.41 8.58
N GLY A 127 -5.41 14.28 7.95
CA GLY A 127 -6.65 14.02 8.69
C GLY A 127 -6.93 12.54 8.87
N ASP A 128 -7.48 12.15 10.04
CA ASP A 128 -7.70 10.76 10.44
C ASP A 128 -8.65 9.97 9.51
N GLU A 129 -9.48 10.64 8.70
CA GLU A 129 -10.44 9.97 7.83
C GLU A 129 -9.74 9.43 6.57
N LEU A 130 -9.35 8.16 6.64
CA LEU A 130 -8.71 7.39 5.56
C LEU A 130 -9.42 7.45 4.20
N SER A 131 -10.73 7.69 4.17
CA SER A 131 -11.49 7.82 2.90
C SER A 131 -11.56 9.25 2.36
N GLY A 132 -11.08 10.23 3.11
CA GLY A 132 -10.98 11.63 2.71
C GLY A 132 -9.74 11.98 1.90
N TYR A 133 -9.59 13.28 1.61
CA TYR A 133 -8.43 13.81 0.90
C TYR A 133 -7.15 13.63 1.73
N GLN A 134 -6.15 12.99 1.14
CA GLN A 134 -4.85 12.71 1.76
C GLN A 134 -4.93 12.14 3.19
N GLY A 135 -5.94 11.30 3.47
CA GLY A 135 -6.18 10.76 4.81
C GLY A 135 -4.98 10.02 5.39
N ASP A 136 -4.73 10.27 6.67
CA ASP A 136 -3.58 9.74 7.40
C ASP A 136 -3.66 8.21 7.51
N SER A 137 -2.61 7.57 7.02
CA SER A 137 -2.41 6.11 7.08
C SER A 137 -1.85 5.64 8.42
N CYS A 138 -1.39 6.57 9.26
CA CYS A 138 -0.81 6.34 10.59
C CYS A 138 -1.43 7.20 11.75
N PRO A 139 -2.77 7.26 12.00
CA PRO A 139 -3.49 8.23 12.91
C PRO A 139 -3.17 8.26 14.42
N SER A 140 -1.95 7.95 14.80
CA SER A 140 -1.44 7.91 16.18
C SER A 140 0.10 8.00 16.23
N GLN A 141 0.75 8.25 15.10
CA GLN A 141 2.18 8.40 14.93
C GLN A 141 2.50 9.45 13.86
N GLN A 142 2.60 10.71 14.32
CA GLN A 142 3.03 11.86 13.53
C GLN A 142 4.13 11.52 12.51
N GLY A 143 3.82 11.79 11.24
CA GLY A 143 4.69 11.52 10.11
C GLY A 143 4.83 12.70 9.16
N ASN A 144 5.22 12.38 7.93
CA ASN A 144 5.57 13.34 6.88
C ASN A 144 5.63 12.73 5.48
N SER A 145 5.34 11.43 5.29
CA SER A 145 5.28 10.81 3.96
C SER A 145 4.13 11.39 3.13
N THR A 146 4.34 11.47 1.81
CA THR A 146 3.51 12.23 0.87
C THR A 146 3.15 11.50 -0.42
N ILE A 147 3.53 10.23 -0.58
CA ILE A 147 3.40 9.49 -1.86
C ILE A 147 2.55 8.21 -1.72
N ASP A 148 2.96 7.27 -0.86
CA ASP A 148 2.33 5.94 -0.74
C ASP A 148 1.27 5.88 0.38
N LYS A 149 1.61 6.43 1.54
CA LYS A 149 0.84 6.45 2.78
C LYS A 149 1.00 7.83 3.39
N PHE A 150 -0.03 8.68 3.34
CA PHE A 150 0.05 10.02 3.94
C PHE A 150 0.15 9.91 5.46
N GLY A 151 0.82 10.87 6.11
CA GLY A 151 0.99 10.98 7.57
C GLY A 151 1.78 9.88 8.28
N CYS A 152 2.38 8.95 7.53
CA CYS A 152 3.31 7.98 8.10
C CYS A 152 4.74 8.54 8.22
N LEU A 153 5.57 7.91 9.04
CA LEU A 153 6.96 8.34 9.23
C LEU A 153 7.77 8.09 7.96
N ASP A 154 8.39 9.16 7.43
CA ASP A 154 9.37 9.17 6.34
C ASP A 154 10.70 9.68 6.91
N LYS A 155 11.72 8.82 6.91
CA LYS A 155 12.96 9.03 7.68
C LYS A 155 14.02 9.83 6.93
N ASP A 156 14.06 9.76 5.61
CA ASP A 156 15.07 10.43 4.80
C ASP A 156 14.52 11.62 3.97
N GLY A 157 13.20 11.69 3.81
CA GLY A 157 12.47 12.84 3.28
C GLY A 157 12.20 12.78 1.79
N ASP A 158 12.17 11.60 1.17
CA ASP A 158 11.90 11.43 -0.25
C ASP A 158 10.40 11.41 -0.61
N GLY A 159 9.54 11.21 0.40
CA GLY A 159 8.09 11.19 0.30
C GLY A 159 7.44 9.81 0.46
N TYR A 160 8.18 8.71 0.45
CA TYR A 160 7.68 7.38 0.76
C TYR A 160 7.74 7.09 2.27
N SER A 161 6.76 6.32 2.78
CA SER A 161 6.75 5.89 4.17
C SER A 161 7.78 4.79 4.43
N ASN A 162 8.39 4.74 5.63
CA ASN A 162 9.37 3.71 6.01
C ASN A 162 8.87 2.24 5.92
N ASP A 163 7.56 2.03 5.74
CA ASP A 163 6.91 0.71 5.61
C ASP A 163 6.47 0.43 4.15
N GLY A 164 6.60 1.40 3.24
CA GLY A 164 6.38 1.28 1.80
C GLY A 164 7.61 1.63 0.96
N ASP A 165 8.73 1.92 1.62
CA ASP A 165 10.05 2.20 1.07
C ASP A 165 10.98 1.02 1.33
N ASP A 166 11.60 0.50 0.26
CA ASP A 166 12.55 -0.60 0.33
C ASP A 166 13.97 -0.16 0.80
N LEU A 167 14.33 1.13 0.71
CA LEU A 167 15.59 1.69 1.20
C LEU A 167 15.42 2.94 2.13
N PRO A 168 14.82 2.82 3.36
CA PRO A 168 14.48 3.95 4.28
C PRO A 168 15.64 4.75 4.94
N ASP A 169 16.77 4.83 4.26
CA ASP A 169 17.98 5.60 4.61
C ASP A 169 18.61 6.28 3.37
N ASN A 170 18.03 6.13 2.18
CA ASN A 170 18.52 6.68 0.91
C ASN A 170 17.44 7.56 0.24
N PRO A 171 17.50 8.90 0.37
CA PRO A 171 16.46 9.83 -0.10
C PRO A 171 16.44 10.05 -1.63
N THR A 172 16.89 9.04 -2.37
CA THR A 172 16.83 8.97 -3.83
C THR A 172 16.37 7.60 -4.35
N GLN A 173 16.14 6.62 -3.46
CA GLN A 173 15.80 5.25 -3.78
C GLN A 173 14.69 4.75 -2.86
N TYR A 174 13.60 4.27 -3.46
CA TYR A 174 12.37 3.88 -2.75
C TYR A 174 11.77 2.56 -3.25
N PHE A 175 12.51 1.82 -4.09
CA PHE A 175 12.13 0.53 -4.66
C PHE A 175 13.39 -0.33 -4.84
N ASP A 176 13.33 -1.59 -4.41
CA ASP A 176 14.36 -2.62 -4.60
C ASP A 176 13.67 -3.94 -5.01
N LEU A 177 13.55 -4.19 -6.32
CA LEU A 177 12.78 -5.31 -6.85
C LEU A 177 13.36 -6.70 -6.54
N ASP A 178 14.67 -6.82 -6.25
CA ASP A 178 15.31 -8.11 -5.97
C ASP A 178 15.96 -8.25 -4.59
N GLY A 179 16.12 -7.14 -3.85
CA GLY A 179 16.48 -7.11 -2.44
C GLY A 179 17.98 -7.07 -2.16
N ASP A 180 18.80 -6.58 -3.09
CA ASP A 180 20.26 -6.50 -2.91
C ASP A 180 20.78 -5.23 -2.21
N GLY A 181 19.90 -4.24 -1.99
CA GLY A 181 20.20 -2.97 -1.34
C GLY A 181 20.64 -1.84 -2.27
N TYR A 182 20.51 -2.01 -3.59
CA TYR A 182 20.60 -0.94 -4.59
C TYR A 182 19.22 -0.71 -5.20
N GLY A 183 18.87 0.56 -5.43
CA GLY A 183 17.49 0.91 -5.77
C GLY A 183 17.23 1.09 -7.26
N ASP A 184 16.02 0.76 -7.69
CA ASP A 184 15.58 0.81 -9.09
C ASP A 184 15.54 2.22 -9.70
N ASN A 185 15.57 3.28 -8.90
CA ASN A 185 15.39 4.64 -9.38
C ASN A 185 16.64 5.11 -10.16
N ARG A 186 16.47 5.25 -11.47
CA ARG A 186 17.49 5.81 -12.40
C ARG A 186 17.25 7.28 -12.75
N SER A 187 16.52 8.00 -11.90
CA SER A 187 16.31 9.45 -12.06
C SER A 187 17.64 10.22 -12.00
N ALA A 188 17.72 11.35 -12.71
CA ALA A 188 18.94 12.12 -12.81
C ALA A 188 19.36 12.69 -11.44
N GLY A 189 20.45 12.16 -10.87
CA GLY A 189 20.95 12.53 -9.54
C GLY A 189 20.66 11.49 -8.45
N ALA A 190 19.98 10.39 -8.76
CA ALA A 190 19.84 9.28 -7.85
C ALA A 190 21.19 8.63 -7.51
N LEU A 191 21.31 8.12 -6.29
CA LEU A 191 22.50 7.47 -5.75
C LEU A 191 22.21 5.98 -5.54
N GLN A 192 23.22 5.13 -5.67
CA GLN A 192 23.08 3.67 -5.53
C GLN A 192 21.97 3.09 -6.44
N SER A 193 21.83 3.64 -7.66
CA SER A 193 20.92 3.08 -8.66
C SER A 193 21.41 1.71 -9.12
N ASP A 194 20.54 0.73 -9.07
CA ASP A 194 20.78 -0.62 -9.56
C ASP A 194 20.81 -0.67 -11.10
N ALA A 195 21.80 -1.37 -11.64
CA ALA A 195 21.99 -1.66 -13.06
C ALA A 195 21.20 -2.89 -13.55
N PHE A 196 20.81 -3.85 -12.70
CA PHE A 196 20.11 -5.09 -13.08
C PHE A 196 18.93 -5.50 -12.14
N PRO A 197 17.75 -4.85 -12.26
CA PRO A 197 16.56 -4.94 -11.36
C PRO A 197 15.92 -6.29 -11.05
N MET A 198 16.52 -7.40 -11.45
CA MET A 198 15.99 -8.76 -11.32
C MET A 198 17.10 -9.76 -11.01
N ASN A 199 18.31 -9.29 -10.66
CA ASN A 199 19.49 -10.09 -10.42
C ASN A 199 20.20 -9.59 -9.14
N PRO A 200 19.85 -10.13 -7.95
CA PRO A 200 20.31 -9.63 -6.63
C PRO A 200 21.80 -9.93 -6.30
N TYR A 201 22.57 -10.15 -7.36
CA TYR A 201 24.00 -10.41 -7.36
C TYR A 201 24.75 -9.36 -8.21
N GLN A 202 24.05 -8.54 -9.00
CA GLN A 202 24.63 -7.58 -9.93
C GLN A 202 23.87 -6.25 -9.88
N TRP A 203 24.57 -5.19 -9.50
CA TRP A 203 24.00 -3.84 -9.34
C TRP A 203 24.82 -2.73 -9.99
N TYR A 204 25.97 -3.07 -10.57
CA TYR A 204 26.93 -2.11 -11.12
C TYR A 204 27.39 -2.55 -12.51
N ASP A 205 27.42 -1.60 -13.44
CA ASP A 205 27.86 -1.74 -14.83
C ASP A 205 28.57 -0.41 -15.18
N ASN A 206 29.91 -0.42 -15.19
CA ASN A 206 30.72 0.79 -15.33
C ASN A 206 30.88 1.27 -16.78
N ASP A 207 30.77 0.40 -17.78
CA ASP A 207 30.96 0.77 -19.19
C ASP A 207 29.70 0.69 -20.08
N GLY A 208 28.64 0.10 -19.56
CA GLY A 208 27.30 0.10 -20.15
C GLY A 208 27.06 -1.01 -21.18
N ASP A 209 27.80 -2.12 -21.11
CA ASP A 209 27.66 -3.23 -22.06
C ASP A 209 26.50 -4.19 -21.74
N GLY A 210 25.96 -4.14 -20.52
CA GLY A 210 24.87 -4.97 -20.04
C GLY A 210 25.31 -6.27 -19.35
N TYR A 211 26.56 -6.38 -18.93
CA TYR A 211 27.07 -7.36 -17.97
C TYR A 211 27.50 -6.67 -16.67
N GLY A 212 27.36 -7.35 -15.53
CA GLY A 212 27.55 -6.73 -14.22
C GLY A 212 28.98 -6.88 -13.68
N ASP A 213 29.55 -5.80 -13.16
CA ASP A 213 30.93 -5.73 -12.66
C ASP A 213 31.16 -6.46 -11.34
N ASN A 214 30.10 -6.81 -10.60
CA ASN A 214 30.28 -7.36 -9.25
C ASN A 214 30.83 -8.77 -9.35
N VAL A 215 31.91 -9.04 -8.61
CA VAL A 215 32.59 -10.34 -8.61
C VAL A 215 31.80 -11.35 -7.77
N VAL A 216 30.66 -11.74 -8.31
CA VAL A 216 29.84 -12.89 -7.91
C VAL A 216 30.11 -14.06 -8.84
N CYS A 217 29.87 -15.26 -8.33
CA CYS A 217 30.25 -16.54 -8.90
C CYS A 217 29.53 -16.95 -10.20
N VAL A 218 28.77 -16.06 -10.84
CA VAL A 218 28.10 -16.31 -12.13
C VAL A 218 27.98 -15.02 -12.94
N HIS A 219 28.39 -15.06 -14.21
CA HIS A 219 28.11 -14.03 -15.24
C HIS A 219 28.50 -12.59 -14.87
N TYR A 220 29.62 -12.38 -14.17
CA TYR A 220 30.19 -11.04 -14.01
C TYR A 220 31.06 -10.65 -15.22
N ASP A 221 31.25 -9.36 -15.43
CA ASP A 221 32.15 -8.87 -16.48
C ASP A 221 33.63 -8.92 -16.04
N ALA A 222 34.44 -9.65 -16.80
CA ALA A 222 35.88 -9.71 -16.61
C ALA A 222 36.63 -8.49 -17.20
N HIS A 223 35.95 -7.60 -17.93
CA HIS A 223 36.56 -6.41 -18.54
C HIS A 223 35.83 -5.07 -18.24
N PRO A 224 35.63 -4.65 -16.96
CA PRO A 224 34.74 -3.55 -16.51
C PRO A 224 34.94 -2.11 -17.06
N ASN A 225 35.70 -1.92 -18.13
CA ASN A 225 36.08 -0.64 -18.73
C ASN A 225 36.22 -0.74 -20.27
N ASP A 226 35.76 -1.83 -20.91
CA ASP A 226 35.75 -2.01 -22.37
C ASP A 226 34.42 -2.65 -22.84
N VAL A 227 33.47 -1.77 -23.16
CA VAL A 227 32.11 -2.01 -23.71
C VAL A 227 32.03 -2.92 -24.97
N ASN A 228 33.14 -3.48 -25.44
CA ASN A 228 33.21 -4.41 -26.56
C ASN A 228 33.69 -5.82 -26.13
N ALA A 229 33.94 -6.05 -24.84
CA ALA A 229 34.73 -7.17 -24.34
C ALA A 229 34.00 -7.94 -23.21
N TRP A 230 32.84 -8.50 -23.50
CA TRP A 230 32.11 -9.40 -22.59
C TRP A 230 32.79 -10.78 -22.52
N ALA A 231 33.27 -11.20 -21.34
CA ALA A 231 33.83 -12.54 -21.14
C ALA A 231 33.60 -13.05 -19.71
N ALA A 232 32.62 -13.95 -19.54
CA ALA A 232 32.53 -14.76 -18.34
C ALA A 232 33.73 -15.72 -18.26
N ASP A 233 34.38 -15.81 -17.10
CA ASP A 233 35.18 -16.98 -16.76
C ASP A 233 34.25 -18.09 -16.25
N ASP A 234 34.17 -19.20 -17.00
CA ASP A 234 33.30 -20.36 -16.70
C ASP A 234 33.74 -21.17 -15.46
N GLU A 235 34.37 -20.55 -14.44
CA GLU A 235 35.00 -21.26 -13.33
C GLU A 235 34.74 -20.58 -11.98
N CYS A 236 33.51 -20.71 -11.49
CA CYS A 236 33.26 -20.67 -10.06
C CYS A 236 32.47 -21.92 -9.63
N ASP A 237 33.17 -22.87 -9.01
CA ASP A 237 32.58 -23.99 -8.25
C ASP A 237 31.77 -23.41 -7.06
N ILE A 238 30.50 -23.09 -7.30
CA ILE A 238 29.52 -22.98 -6.22
C ILE A 238 29.17 -24.42 -5.84
N GLU A 239 29.63 -24.89 -4.68
CA GLU A 239 28.95 -26.03 -4.05
C GLU A 239 27.56 -25.53 -3.64
N ASP A 240 26.52 -25.96 -4.37
CA ASP A 240 25.12 -25.64 -4.08
C ASP A 240 24.79 -25.97 -2.62
N ASP A 241 24.57 -24.96 -1.77
CA ASP A 241 24.05 -25.14 -0.40
C ASP A 241 22.54 -25.38 -0.48
N ASP A 242 22.18 -26.61 -0.87
CA ASP A 242 20.81 -27.09 -1.06
C ASP A 242 19.90 -26.74 0.14
N GLY A 243 18.85 -25.96 -0.12
CA GLY A 243 18.07 -25.27 0.90
C GLY A 243 17.53 -26.15 2.04
N PHE A 244 17.97 -25.83 3.27
CA PHE A 244 17.40 -26.24 4.56
C PHE A 244 17.10 -27.76 4.71
N GLU A 245 18.07 -28.62 4.42
CA GLU A 245 18.03 -30.03 4.84
C GLU A 245 18.46 -30.19 6.32
N PHE A 246 17.56 -30.66 7.19
CA PHE A 246 17.90 -30.96 8.59
C PHE A 246 18.20 -32.45 8.78
N MET A 247 19.44 -32.80 9.14
CA MET A 247 19.84 -34.16 9.48
C MET A 247 19.54 -34.48 10.95
N ILE A 248 18.78 -35.55 11.23
CA ILE A 248 18.50 -35.95 12.62
C ILE A 248 19.78 -36.51 13.26
N PRO A 249 20.28 -35.94 14.38
CA PRO A 249 21.53 -36.38 15.00
C PRO A 249 21.55 -37.87 15.36
N GLY A 250 22.59 -38.57 14.92
CA GLY A 250 22.75 -40.02 15.15
C GLY A 250 22.04 -40.92 14.13
N THR A 251 21.45 -40.35 13.07
CA THR A 251 20.88 -41.11 11.94
C THR A 251 21.45 -40.60 10.61
N LYS A 252 21.18 -41.32 9.51
CA LYS A 252 21.47 -40.86 8.14
C LYS A 252 20.24 -40.22 7.46
N ILE A 253 19.27 -39.79 8.25
CA ILE A 253 17.98 -39.31 7.76
C ILE A 253 18.01 -37.79 7.64
N THR A 254 17.80 -37.29 6.43
CA THR A 254 17.56 -35.88 6.13
C THR A 254 16.07 -35.60 5.96
N ILE A 255 15.60 -34.50 6.56
CA ILE A 255 14.22 -34.02 6.53
C ILE A 255 14.20 -32.67 5.80
N SER A 256 13.28 -32.50 4.84
CA SER A 256 13.06 -31.21 4.16
C SER A 256 12.10 -30.30 4.96
N ALA A 257 12.15 -28.99 4.72
CA ALA A 257 11.24 -28.03 5.35
C ALA A 257 9.75 -28.38 5.16
N TRP A 258 9.37 -28.89 3.99
CA TRP A 258 7.99 -29.32 3.70
C TRP A 258 7.55 -30.57 4.48
N ASP A 259 8.48 -31.45 4.85
CA ASP A 259 8.16 -32.62 5.67
C ASP A 259 7.90 -32.22 7.14
N LEU A 260 8.62 -31.21 7.65
CA LEU A 260 8.34 -30.61 8.96
C LEU A 260 6.93 -29.99 9.01
N VAL A 261 6.56 -29.21 8.00
CA VAL A 261 5.19 -28.63 7.89
C VAL A 261 4.13 -29.73 7.92
N GLY A 262 4.34 -30.84 7.18
CA GLY A 262 3.41 -31.98 7.17
C GLY A 262 3.32 -32.74 8.50
N ILE A 263 4.41 -32.81 9.27
CA ILE A 263 4.44 -33.45 10.61
C ILE A 263 3.66 -32.62 11.64
N PHE A 264 3.77 -31.29 11.61
CA PHE A 264 3.12 -30.42 12.60
C PHE A 264 1.65 -30.07 12.28
N THR A 265 1.17 -30.27 11.04
CA THR A 265 -0.19 -29.83 10.62
C THR A 265 -1.24 -30.94 10.51
N GLY A 266 -0.90 -32.24 10.55
CA GLY A 266 -1.94 -33.28 10.43
C GLY A 266 -1.52 -34.72 10.75
N GLY A 267 -2.25 -35.37 11.68
CA GLY A 267 -1.97 -36.74 12.14
C GLY A 267 -1.92 -37.83 11.06
N PRO A 268 -2.84 -37.91 10.08
CA PRO A 268 -2.77 -38.91 9.01
C PRO A 268 -1.54 -38.75 8.10
N ILE A 269 -1.14 -37.50 7.85
CA ILE A 269 0.04 -37.17 7.04
C ILE A 269 1.31 -37.51 7.83
N ALA A 270 1.38 -37.14 9.12
CA ALA A 270 2.50 -37.49 9.98
C ALA A 270 2.80 -39.00 10.03
N VAL A 271 1.76 -39.86 10.13
CA VAL A 271 1.95 -41.33 10.09
C VAL A 271 2.53 -41.80 8.74
N TRP A 272 2.05 -41.23 7.64
CA TRP A 272 2.54 -41.57 6.30
C TRP A 272 3.96 -41.04 6.04
N VAL A 273 4.29 -39.83 6.48
CA VAL A 273 5.65 -39.24 6.41
C VAL A 273 6.62 -40.07 7.24
N ILE A 274 6.29 -40.43 8.49
CA ILE A 274 7.13 -41.30 9.34
C ILE A 274 7.39 -42.65 8.66
N PHE A 275 6.37 -43.26 8.06
CA PHE A 275 6.51 -44.52 7.33
C PHE A 275 7.39 -44.39 6.07
N SER A 276 7.20 -43.33 5.27
CA SER A 276 8.00 -43.07 4.08
C SER A 276 9.46 -42.79 4.43
N VAL A 277 9.73 -41.99 5.46
CA VAL A 277 11.07 -41.71 5.98
C VAL A 277 11.74 -42.98 6.51
N ALA A 278 11.05 -43.76 7.37
CA ALA A 278 11.63 -44.97 7.98
C ALA A 278 11.89 -46.11 6.98
N THR A 279 11.28 -46.08 5.79
CA THR A 279 11.46 -47.11 4.74
C THR A 279 12.25 -46.61 3.52
N ARG A 280 12.65 -45.34 3.49
CA ARG A 280 13.31 -44.63 2.38
C ARG A 280 14.53 -45.38 1.83
N ASP A 281 15.51 -45.61 2.70
CA ASP A 281 16.80 -46.22 2.34
C ASP A 281 16.64 -47.68 1.89
N SER A 282 15.71 -48.42 2.53
CA SER A 282 15.41 -49.81 2.17
C SER A 282 14.78 -49.92 0.77
N ARG A 283 13.90 -48.99 0.41
CA ARG A 283 13.31 -48.89 -0.94
C ARG A 283 14.33 -48.48 -1.98
N CYS A 284 15.14 -47.46 -1.70
CA CYS A 284 16.23 -47.05 -2.61
C CYS A 284 17.17 -48.23 -2.91
N HIS A 285 17.60 -48.96 -1.87
CA HIS A 285 18.47 -50.12 -2.06
C HIS A 285 17.82 -51.24 -2.90
N GLN A 286 16.51 -51.46 -2.79
CA GLN A 286 15.80 -52.42 -3.66
C GLN A 286 15.81 -51.98 -5.13
N PHE A 287 15.69 -50.68 -5.42
CA PHE A 287 15.83 -50.17 -6.79
C PHE A 287 17.27 -50.28 -7.31
N GLU A 288 18.29 -49.97 -6.49
CA GLU A 288 19.70 -50.17 -6.85
C GLU A 288 20.03 -51.62 -7.22
N VAL A 289 19.50 -52.59 -6.46
CA VAL A 289 19.68 -54.02 -6.74
C VAL A 289 18.95 -54.42 -8.02
N ARG A 290 17.71 -53.96 -8.24
CA ARG A 290 16.96 -54.26 -9.46
C ARG A 290 17.60 -53.67 -10.72
N LEU A 291 18.19 -52.47 -10.64
CA LEU A 291 18.96 -51.88 -11.75
C LEU A 291 20.20 -52.72 -12.09
N ARG A 292 20.94 -53.22 -11.09
CA ARG A 292 22.11 -54.11 -11.30
C ARG A 292 21.76 -55.48 -11.88
N ASP A 293 20.61 -56.02 -11.51
CA ASP A 293 20.16 -57.36 -11.93
C ASP A 293 19.39 -57.35 -13.26
N ALA A 294 19.12 -56.17 -13.83
CA ALA A 294 18.44 -56.00 -15.12
C ALA A 294 19.27 -56.59 -16.29
N LYS A 295 18.60 -57.13 -17.30
CA LYS A 295 19.22 -57.85 -18.43
C LYS A 295 18.94 -57.22 -19.80
N SER A 296 18.08 -56.19 -19.84
CA SER A 296 17.70 -55.46 -21.04
C SER A 296 17.36 -53.99 -20.74
N ARG A 297 17.57 -53.11 -21.72
CA ARG A 297 17.19 -51.68 -21.69
C ARG A 297 15.73 -51.48 -21.26
N LYS A 298 14.82 -52.31 -21.75
CA LYS A 298 13.39 -52.26 -21.37
C LYS A 298 13.13 -52.52 -19.87
N GLU A 299 13.86 -53.46 -19.26
CA GLU A 299 13.73 -53.70 -17.81
C GLU A 299 14.23 -52.48 -16.99
N ILE A 300 15.24 -51.76 -17.49
CA ILE A 300 15.71 -50.50 -16.88
C ILE A 300 14.65 -49.39 -17.00
N GLU A 301 14.03 -49.22 -18.17
CA GLU A 301 12.94 -48.25 -18.38
C GLU A 301 11.73 -48.52 -17.48
N ASP A 302 11.35 -49.79 -17.33
CA ASP A 302 10.27 -50.21 -16.43
C ASP A 302 10.63 -49.92 -14.95
N ILE A 303 11.89 -50.17 -14.53
CA ILE A 303 12.38 -49.84 -13.17
C ILE A 303 12.46 -48.33 -12.94
N ALA A 304 12.90 -47.55 -13.93
CA ALA A 304 12.94 -46.08 -13.87
C ALA A 304 11.55 -45.50 -13.63
N THR A 305 10.58 -45.94 -14.44
CA THR A 305 9.16 -45.58 -14.29
C THR A 305 8.60 -45.93 -12.90
N GLU A 306 9.09 -46.99 -12.24
CA GLU A 306 8.69 -47.35 -10.88
C GLU A 306 9.32 -46.45 -9.81
N TYR A 307 10.61 -46.12 -9.88
CA TYR A 307 11.24 -45.25 -8.87
C TYR A 307 10.91 -43.77 -9.08
N GLU A 308 10.67 -43.30 -10.31
CA GLU A 308 10.12 -41.96 -10.59
C GLU A 308 8.75 -41.78 -9.91
N LYS A 309 7.89 -42.80 -9.94
CA LYS A 309 6.63 -42.81 -9.18
C LYS A 309 6.86 -42.84 -7.67
N ALA A 310 7.89 -43.52 -7.20
CA ALA A 310 8.28 -43.49 -5.80
C ALA A 310 8.80 -42.10 -5.38
N LEU A 311 9.47 -41.36 -6.27
CA LEU A 311 9.92 -39.98 -6.07
C LEU A 311 8.73 -39.03 -5.98
N MET A 312 7.80 -39.08 -6.95
CA MET A 312 6.56 -38.28 -6.95
C MET A 312 5.70 -38.52 -5.71
N LEU A 313 5.65 -39.77 -5.22
CA LEU A 313 4.96 -40.14 -3.98
C LEU A 313 5.83 -39.95 -2.70
N ARG A 314 6.94 -39.21 -2.76
CA ARG A 314 7.88 -38.95 -1.65
C ARG A 314 8.30 -40.19 -0.85
N MET A 315 8.30 -41.37 -1.50
CA MET A 315 8.71 -42.66 -0.91
C MET A 315 10.23 -42.88 -0.98
N ILE A 316 10.91 -42.12 -1.84
CA ILE A 316 12.37 -41.94 -1.91
C ILE A 316 12.68 -40.42 -1.97
N GLY A 317 13.87 -40.02 -1.50
CA GLY A 317 14.29 -38.60 -1.53
C GLY A 317 14.88 -38.17 -2.87
N ILE A 318 15.00 -36.85 -3.10
CA ILE A 318 15.49 -36.29 -4.38
C ILE A 318 16.92 -36.77 -4.68
N HIS A 319 17.85 -36.67 -3.71
CA HIS A 319 19.20 -37.22 -3.83
C HIS A 319 19.25 -38.74 -4.12
N HIS A 320 18.27 -39.50 -3.61
CA HIS A 320 18.15 -40.93 -3.95
C HIS A 320 17.69 -41.13 -5.39
N GLY A 321 16.79 -40.28 -5.90
CA GLY A 321 16.40 -40.23 -7.31
C GLY A 321 17.59 -39.93 -8.22
N LEU A 322 18.34 -38.86 -7.94
CA LEU A 322 19.54 -38.48 -8.70
C LEU A 322 20.60 -39.61 -8.72
N ARG A 323 20.78 -40.31 -7.60
CA ARG A 323 21.67 -41.47 -7.51
C ARG A 323 21.17 -42.67 -8.32
N LEU A 324 19.86 -42.89 -8.40
CA LEU A 324 19.25 -43.94 -9.23
C LEU A 324 19.32 -43.59 -10.72
N GLU A 325 19.08 -42.34 -11.12
CA GLU A 325 19.25 -41.87 -12.51
C GLU A 325 20.71 -41.97 -12.97
N ARG A 326 21.69 -41.64 -12.12
CA ARG A 326 23.12 -41.86 -12.45
C ARG A 326 23.40 -43.33 -12.74
N LEU A 327 22.95 -44.24 -11.87
CA LEU A 327 23.10 -45.69 -12.07
C LEU A 327 22.37 -46.19 -13.32
N ARG A 328 21.16 -45.68 -13.60
CA ARG A 328 20.38 -45.98 -14.81
C ARG A 328 21.17 -45.60 -16.07
N SER A 329 21.74 -44.39 -16.12
CA SER A 329 22.56 -43.93 -17.25
C SER A 329 23.80 -44.82 -17.44
N GLU A 330 24.54 -45.09 -16.35
CA GLU A 330 25.72 -45.98 -16.39
C GLU A 330 25.39 -47.38 -16.94
N PHE A 331 24.22 -47.93 -16.60
CA PHE A 331 23.81 -49.23 -17.15
C PHE A 331 23.34 -49.13 -18.60
N ASP A 332 22.64 -48.07 -19.00
CA ASP A 332 22.13 -47.95 -20.36
C ASP A 332 23.24 -47.83 -21.41
N ASP A 333 24.31 -47.10 -21.08
CA ASP A 333 25.55 -47.04 -21.88
C ASP A 333 26.19 -48.43 -22.07
N VAL A 334 26.20 -49.25 -21.00
CA VAL A 334 26.73 -50.63 -21.05
C VAL A 334 25.87 -51.52 -21.95
N PHE A 335 24.55 -51.34 -21.96
CA PHE A 335 23.66 -52.06 -22.88
C PHE A 335 23.87 -51.64 -24.33
N GLU A 336 24.08 -50.34 -24.60
CA GLU A 336 24.37 -49.84 -25.95
C GLU A 336 25.65 -50.45 -26.53
N VAL A 337 26.75 -50.40 -25.77
CA VAL A 337 28.03 -51.00 -26.17
C VAL A 337 27.91 -52.51 -26.40
N ARG A 338 27.19 -53.22 -25.52
CA ARG A 338 26.98 -54.67 -25.66
C ARG A 338 26.18 -55.02 -26.91
N ASP A 339 25.10 -54.30 -27.16
CA ASP A 339 24.21 -54.59 -28.27
C ASP A 339 24.88 -54.22 -29.61
N ALA A 340 25.68 -53.15 -29.67
CA ALA A 340 26.55 -52.81 -30.81
C ALA A 340 27.59 -53.90 -31.12
N ILE A 341 28.30 -54.41 -30.10
CA ILE A 341 29.23 -55.55 -30.26
C ILE A 341 28.49 -56.80 -30.76
N SER A 342 27.27 -57.06 -30.27
CA SER A 342 26.46 -58.19 -30.71
C SER A 342 25.95 -58.10 -32.16
N GLY A 343 25.85 -56.88 -32.70
CA GLY A 343 25.58 -56.62 -34.11
C GLY A 343 26.79 -56.97 -34.97
N ILE A 344 27.96 -56.40 -34.61
CA ILE A 344 29.22 -56.62 -35.34
C ILE A 344 29.56 -58.12 -35.44
N ILE A 345 29.37 -58.89 -34.37
CA ILE A 345 29.65 -60.34 -34.37
C ILE A 345 28.71 -61.12 -35.31
N LYS A 346 27.47 -60.67 -35.52
CA LYS A 346 26.54 -61.29 -36.48
C LYS A 346 26.90 -60.95 -37.93
N ASP A 347 27.36 -59.72 -38.16
CA ASP A 347 27.82 -59.27 -39.48
C ASP A 347 29.15 -59.95 -39.91
N GLU A 348 29.85 -60.64 -39.00
CA GLU A 348 31.02 -61.50 -39.29
C GLU A 348 30.67 -63.00 -39.49
N GLU A 349 29.43 -63.43 -39.24
CA GLU A 349 28.97 -64.83 -39.40
C GLU A 349 28.05 -65.07 -40.62
N GLU A 350 27.64 -64.03 -41.36
CA GLU A 350 26.97 -64.12 -42.70
C GLU A 350 27.95 -63.96 -43.90
#